data_AF-A0A017S332-F1
#
_entry.id   AF-A0A017S332-F1
#
_cell.length_a   1.000
_cell.length_b   1.000
_cell.length_c   1.000
_cell.angle_alpha   90.00
_cell.angle_beta   90.00
_cell.angle_gamma   90.00
#
_symmetry.space_group_name_H-M   'P 1'
#
loop_
_entity.id
_entity.type
_entity.pdbx_description
1 polymer ?
#
loop_
_entity_poly.entity_id
_entity_poly.type
_entity_poly.pdbx_seq_one_letter_code
_entity_poly.pdbx_strand_id
1 'polypeptide(L)'
;MLLPASDFHDELKDSGENELVFAQFLENKRYPDLAPLVRNGRILHRFEFCCRYDLADWEGFLGLFQGLLRAMDVDGELEWDAWKEKTMNEYKDDVQLKELMDRCATIPN
;
A
#
# COMPACT_ATOMS: atom_id res chain seq x y z
N MET A 1 14.78 9.57 -1.53
CA MET A 1 14.91 10.00 -2.94
C MET A 1 13.50 10.21 -3.44
N LEU A 2 13.11 11.44 -3.78
CA LEU A 2 11.75 11.73 -4.25
C LEU A 2 11.60 11.14 -5.65
N LEU A 3 10.74 10.13 -5.78
CA LEU A 3 10.30 9.61 -7.08
C LEU A 3 9.59 10.74 -7.85
N PRO A 4 9.67 10.78 -9.19
CA PRO A 4 8.89 11.73 -9.97
C PRO A 4 7.41 11.53 -9.65
N ALA A 5 6.76 12.58 -9.14
CA ALA A 5 5.38 12.54 -8.67
C ALA A 5 4.40 12.03 -9.75
N SER A 6 4.72 12.25 -11.03
CA SER A 6 3.93 11.77 -12.18
C SER A 6 3.74 10.25 -12.17
N ASP A 7 4.77 9.49 -11.81
CA ASP A 7 4.77 8.03 -11.89
C ASP A 7 4.17 7.38 -10.64
N PHE A 8 3.92 8.16 -9.59
CA PHE A 8 3.29 7.69 -8.35
C PHE A 8 1.76 7.67 -8.46
N HIS A 9 1.22 8.63 -9.23
CA HIS A 9 -0.22 8.76 -9.50
C HIS A 9 -0.70 7.94 -10.70
N ASP A 10 0.20 7.52 -11.61
CA ASP A 10 -0.17 6.59 -12.67
C ASP A 10 -0.45 5.20 -12.07
N GLU A 11 -1.74 4.86 -12.00
CA GLU A 11 -2.32 3.64 -11.42
C GLU A 11 -1.86 2.32 -12.09
N LEU A 12 -0.97 2.39 -13.10
CA LEU A 12 -0.70 1.30 -14.03
C LEU A 12 0.73 0.73 -13.96
N LYS A 13 1.63 1.30 -13.15
CA LYS A 13 3.00 0.77 -13.04
C LYS A 13 3.50 0.69 -11.59
N ASP A 14 3.53 -0.52 -11.07
CA ASP A 14 4.12 -0.88 -9.77
C ASP A 14 5.63 -0.65 -9.70
N SER A 15 6.29 -0.44 -10.84
CA SER A 15 7.70 -0.07 -10.93
C SER A 15 7.95 0.78 -12.18
N GLY A 16 8.78 1.82 -12.05
CA GLY A 16 9.22 2.61 -13.18
C GLY A 16 10.18 1.81 -14.09
N GLU A 17 10.25 2.16 -15.38
CA GLU A 17 11.12 1.46 -16.34
C GLU A 17 12.59 1.40 -15.89
N ASN A 18 13.09 2.48 -15.28
CA ASN A 18 14.44 2.54 -14.72
C ASN A 18 14.65 1.58 -13.54
N GLU A 19 13.64 1.38 -12.69
CA GLU A 19 13.70 0.47 -11.54
C GLU A 19 13.70 -0.98 -12.00
N LEU A 20 12.91 -1.30 -13.04
CA LEU A 20 12.91 -2.62 -13.67
C LEU A 20 14.25 -2.94 -14.31
N VAL A 21 14.82 -1.98 -15.04
CA VAL A 21 16.17 -2.09 -15.63
C VAL A 21 17.22 -2.28 -14.52
N PHE A 22 17.13 -1.52 -13.43
CA PHE A 22 18.06 -1.65 -12.30
C PHE A 22 17.92 -3.01 -11.59
N ALA A 23 16.71 -3.47 -11.33
CA ALA A 23 16.44 -4.80 -10.77
C ALA A 23 17.01 -5.91 -11.66
N GLN A 24 16.82 -5.80 -12.99
CA GLN A 24 17.38 -6.76 -13.95
C GLN A 24 18.91 -6.77 -13.94
N PHE A 25 19.55 -5.61 -13.78
CA PHE A 25 21.01 -5.54 -13.61
C PHE A 25 21.48 -6.24 -12.34
N LEU A 26 20.76 -6.11 -11.22
CA LEU A 26 21.10 -6.76 -9.95
C LEU A 26 21.03 -8.29 -10.05
N GLU A 27 20.01 -8.82 -10.71
CA GLU A 27 19.88 -10.27 -10.99
C GLU A 27 21.05 -10.77 -11.83
N ASN A 28 21.36 -10.05 -12.92
CA ASN A 28 22.45 -10.40 -13.83
C ASN A 28 23.82 -10.34 -13.14
N LYS A 29 23.96 -9.51 -12.09
CA LYS A 29 25.19 -9.35 -11.30
C LYS A 29 25.27 -10.31 -10.11
N ARG A 30 24.37 -11.29 -9.99
CA ARG A 30 24.29 -12.28 -8.89
C ARG A 30 24.00 -11.66 -7.51
N TYR A 31 23.23 -10.58 -7.47
CA TYR A 31 22.62 -10.06 -6.24
C TYR A 31 21.09 -10.28 -6.28
N PRO A 32 20.62 -11.54 -6.32
CA PRO A 32 19.20 -11.83 -6.49
C PRO A 32 18.36 -11.32 -5.32
N ASP A 33 18.94 -11.13 -4.13
CA ASP A 33 18.22 -10.66 -2.94
C ASP A 33 17.89 -9.16 -3.02
N LEU A 34 18.62 -8.39 -3.83
CA LEU A 34 18.42 -6.94 -3.95
C LEU A 34 17.39 -6.57 -5.03
N ALA A 35 17.22 -7.39 -6.06
CA ALA A 35 16.26 -7.11 -7.13
C ALA A 35 14.80 -7.08 -6.65
N PRO A 36 14.32 -7.99 -5.78
CA PRO A 36 13.00 -7.91 -5.16
C PRO A 36 12.80 -6.63 -4.34
N LEU A 37 13.85 -6.14 -3.65
CA LEU A 37 13.76 -4.89 -2.87
C LEU A 37 13.51 -3.68 -3.77
N VAL A 38 14.13 -3.65 -4.95
CA VAL A 38 13.90 -2.60 -5.95
C VAL A 38 12.49 -2.70 -6.52
N ARG A 39 12.04 -3.91 -6.90
CA ARG A 39 10.70 -4.13 -7.46
C ARG A 39 9.57 -3.82 -6.47
N ASN A 40 9.78 -4.17 -5.20
CA ASN A 40 8.76 -3.99 -4.16
C ASN A 40 8.92 -2.66 -3.41
N GLY A 41 9.97 -1.89 -3.67
CA GLY A 41 10.26 -0.64 -2.98
C GLY A 41 9.14 0.40 -3.11
N ARG A 42 8.41 0.39 -4.23
CA ARG A 42 7.25 1.27 -4.42
C ARG A 42 6.07 0.92 -3.52
N ILE A 43 5.84 -0.36 -3.23
CA ILE A 43 4.80 -0.79 -2.28
C ILE A 43 5.09 -0.19 -0.90
N LEU A 44 6.35 -0.26 -0.46
CA LEU A 44 6.76 0.33 0.82
C LEU A 44 6.56 1.85 0.85
N HIS A 45 6.91 2.56 -0.23
CA HIS A 45 6.67 4.00 -0.31
C HIS A 45 5.17 4.34 -0.31
N ARG A 46 4.34 3.58 -1.05
CA ARG A 46 2.87 3.75 -1.05
C ARG A 46 2.30 3.54 0.35
N PHE A 47 2.75 2.49 1.05
CA PHE A 47 2.36 2.23 2.43
C PHE A 47 2.75 3.38 3.37
N GLU A 48 4.01 3.83 3.34
CA GLU A 48 4.48 4.96 4.15
C GLU A 48 3.69 6.24 3.87
N PHE A 49 3.32 6.47 2.60
CA PHE A 49 2.51 7.60 2.20
C PHE A 49 1.09 7.52 2.75
N CYS A 50 0.44 6.34 2.67
CA CYS A 50 -0.88 6.11 3.26
C CYS A 50 -0.88 6.37 4.77
N CYS A 51 0.14 5.92 5.50
CA CYS A 51 0.23 6.12 6.95
C CYS A 51 0.41 7.59 7.38
N ARG A 52 0.89 8.47 6.48
CA ARG A 52 1.13 9.89 6.77
C ARG A 52 0.18 10.83 6.04
N TYR A 53 -0.76 10.27 5.26
CA TYR A 53 -1.68 11.08 4.48
C TYR A 53 -2.65 11.83 5.39
N ASP A 54 -3.06 13.01 4.94
CA ASP A 54 -4.04 13.82 5.67
C ASP A 54 -5.44 13.24 5.46
N LEU A 55 -6.03 12.72 6.54
CA LEU A 55 -7.37 12.13 6.51
C LEU A 55 -8.49 13.19 6.38
N ALA A 56 -8.16 14.49 6.45
CA ALA A 56 -9.11 15.54 6.07
C ALA A 56 -9.51 15.44 4.58
N ASP A 57 -8.62 14.92 3.73
CA ASP A 57 -8.90 14.56 2.34
C ASP A 57 -9.20 13.05 2.24
N TRP A 58 -10.41 12.68 2.65
CA TRP A 58 -10.83 11.28 2.67
C TRP A 58 -10.87 10.64 1.26
N GLU A 59 -11.31 11.39 0.25
CA GLU A 59 -11.37 10.90 -1.13
C GLU A 59 -9.98 10.62 -1.69
N GLY A 60 -9.03 11.52 -1.47
CA GLY A 60 -7.63 11.29 -1.84
C GLY A 60 -7.01 10.11 -1.09
N PHE A 61 -7.33 9.95 0.21
CA PHE A 61 -6.89 8.78 0.98
C PHE A 61 -7.40 7.47 0.39
N LEU A 62 -8.69 7.40 0.02
CA LEU A 62 -9.29 6.20 -0.57
C LEU A 62 -8.59 5.81 -1.88
N GLY A 63 -8.32 6.77 -2.76
CA GLY A 63 -7.59 6.51 -4.01
C GLY A 63 -6.17 5.99 -3.76
N LEU A 64 -5.44 6.56 -2.80
CA LEU A 64 -4.11 6.08 -2.41
C LEU A 64 -4.14 4.67 -1.82
N PHE A 65 -5.12 4.41 -0.95
CA PHE A 65 -5.30 3.12 -0.31
C PHE A 65 -5.65 2.03 -1.32
N GLN A 66 -6.57 2.31 -2.25
CA GLN A 66 -6.89 1.39 -3.37
C GLN A 66 -5.66 1.14 -4.25
N GLY A 67 -4.88 2.18 -4.56
CA GLY A 67 -3.62 2.03 -5.29
C GLY A 67 -2.61 1.13 -4.58
N LEU A 68 -2.55 1.16 -3.24
CA LEU A 68 -1.72 0.25 -2.45
C LEU A 68 -2.23 -1.20 -2.52
N LEU A 69 -3.54 -1.41 -2.38
CA LEU A 69 -4.16 -2.74 -2.46
C LEU A 69 -3.92 -3.40 -3.82
N ARG A 70 -4.06 -2.65 -4.92
CA ARG A 70 -3.73 -3.12 -6.28
C ARG A 70 -2.25 -3.50 -6.40
N ALA A 71 -1.34 -2.65 -5.91
CA ALA A 71 0.09 -2.92 -5.95
C ALA A 71 0.53 -4.14 -5.13
N MET A 72 -0.26 -4.52 -4.12
CA MET A 72 -0.05 -5.72 -3.32
C MET A 72 -0.71 -6.97 -3.90
N ASP A 73 -1.50 -6.84 -4.98
CA ASP A 73 -2.36 -7.89 -5.52
C ASP A 73 -3.34 -8.45 -4.46
N VAL A 74 -3.86 -7.56 -3.60
CA VAL A 74 -4.80 -7.90 -2.52
C VAL A 74 -6.03 -7.03 -2.63
N ASP A 75 -7.15 -7.59 -3.06
CA ASP A 75 -8.47 -6.93 -3.03
C ASP A 75 -8.51 -5.54 -3.69
N GLY A 76 -7.62 -5.25 -4.64
CA GLY A 76 -7.47 -3.91 -5.24
C GLY A 76 -8.65 -3.43 -6.10
N GLU A 77 -9.62 -4.32 -6.37
CA GLU A 77 -10.87 -4.01 -7.08
C GLU A 77 -12.06 -3.86 -6.12
N LEU A 78 -11.87 -4.08 -4.82
CA LEU A 78 -12.94 -3.88 -3.84
C LEU A 78 -13.02 -2.40 -3.48
N GLU A 79 -14.24 -1.87 -3.59
CA GLU A 79 -14.57 -0.57 -3.00
C GLU A 79 -14.41 -0.61 -1.47
N TRP A 80 -14.16 0.56 -0.88
CA TRP A 80 -13.84 0.70 0.55
C TRP A 80 -14.80 -0.06 1.47
N ASP A 81 -16.11 0.08 1.28
CA ASP A 81 -17.09 -0.55 2.16
C ASP A 81 -17.08 -2.08 2.04
N ALA A 82 -16.93 -2.60 0.82
CA ALA A 82 -16.84 -4.04 0.57
C ALA A 82 -15.53 -4.62 1.12
N TRP A 83 -14.41 -3.92 0.90
CA TRP A 83 -13.12 -4.27 1.47
C TRP A 83 -13.17 -4.29 3.00
N LYS A 84 -13.76 -3.26 3.61
CA LYS A 84 -13.91 -3.13 5.06
C LYS A 84 -14.75 -4.25 5.63
N GLU A 85 -15.92 -4.54 5.05
CA GLU A 85 -16.78 -5.63 5.52
C GLU A 85 -16.05 -6.98 5.47
N LYS A 86 -15.41 -7.29 4.34
CA LYS A 86 -14.63 -8.51 4.16
C LYS A 86 -13.52 -8.63 5.20
N THR A 87 -12.69 -7.59 5.33
CA THR A 87 -11.56 -7.55 6.25
C THR A 87 -12.03 -7.66 7.70
N MET A 88 -13.10 -6.95 8.07
CA MET A 88 -13.66 -7.05 9.43
C MET A 88 -14.15 -8.46 9.76
N ASN A 89 -14.75 -9.17 8.79
CA ASN A 89 -15.17 -10.55 9.01
C ASN A 89 -13.98 -11.52 9.07
N GLU A 90 -12.94 -11.30 8.26
CA GLU A 90 -11.72 -12.11 8.24
C GLU A 90 -10.95 -11.99 9.56
N TYR A 91 -10.79 -10.76 10.07
CA TYR A 91 -10.04 -10.48 11.30
C TYR A 91 -10.92 -10.35 12.54
N LYS A 92 -12.19 -10.75 12.47
CA LYS A 92 -13.16 -10.59 13.60
C LYS A 92 -12.70 -11.22 14.91
N ASP A 93 -11.81 -12.21 14.85
CA ASP A 93 -11.28 -12.93 16.00
C ASP A 93 -9.85 -12.53 16.37
N ASP A 94 -9.26 -11.57 15.66
CA ASP A 94 -7.95 -11.03 15.95
C ASP A 94 -7.98 -10.19 17.24
N VAL A 95 -7.10 -10.55 18.18
CA VAL A 95 -7.03 -9.93 19.51
C VAL A 95 -6.60 -8.46 19.40
N GLN A 96 -5.64 -8.13 18.53
CA GLN A 96 -5.14 -6.77 18.38
C GLN A 96 -6.17 -5.87 17.72
N LEU A 97 -6.94 -6.38 16.75
CA LEU A 97 -8.04 -5.64 16.15
C LEU A 97 -9.14 -5.34 17.18
N LYS A 98 -9.53 -6.33 17.99
CA LYS A 98 -10.50 -6.13 19.08
C LYS A 98 -10.04 -5.06 20.07
N GLU A 99 -8.79 -5.15 20.53
CA GLU A 99 -8.19 -4.14 21.44
C GLU A 99 -8.17 -2.74 20.79
N LEU A 100 -7.86 -2.65 19.50
CA LEU A 100 -7.86 -1.38 18.77
C LEU A 100 -9.27 -0.77 18.70
N MET A 101 -10.28 -1.58 18.37
CA MET A 101 -11.68 -1.15 18.33
C MET A 101 -12.19 -0.66 19.67
N ASP A 102 -11.87 -1.38 20.75
CA ASP A 102 -12.27 -1.00 22.11
C ASP A 102 -11.67 0.37 22.49
N ARG A 103 -10.40 0.63 22.15
CA ARG A 103 -9.78 1.94 22.39
C ARG A 103 -10.48 3.05 21.60
N CYS A 104 -10.79 2.82 20.32
CA CYS A 104 -11.49 3.81 19.50
C CYS A 104 -12.92 4.09 19.99
N ALA A 105 -13.62 3.10 20.54
CA ALA A 105 -14.96 3.28 21.12
C ALA A 105 -14.96 4.13 22.41
N THR A 106 -13.80 4.25 23.08
CA THR A 106 -13.67 4.99 24.34
C THR A 106 -13.23 6.46 24.19
N ILE A 107 -12.93 6.92 22.97
CA ILE A 107 -12.60 8.33 22.69
C ILE A 107 -13.88 9.04 22.23
N PRO A 108 -14.46 9.96 23.03
CA PRO A 108 -15.62 10.73 22.60
C PRO A 108 -15.23 11.70 21.48
N ASN A 109 -16.14 11.90 20.52
CA ASN A 109 -16.06 12.91 19.45
C ASN A 109 -15.78 14.32 19.97
#